data_AF-A0A969GF54-F1
#
_entry.id   AF-A0A969GF54-F1
#
_cell.length_a   1.000
_cell.length_b   1.000
_cell.length_c   1.000
_cell.angle_alpha   90.00
_cell.angle_beta   90.00
_cell.angle_gamma   90.00
#
_symmetry.space_group_name_H-M   'P 1'
#
loop_
_entity.id
_entity.type
_entity.pdbx_description
1 polymer ?
#
loop_
_entity_poly.entity_id
_entity_poly.type
_entity_poly.pdbx_seq_one_letter_code
_entity_poly.pdbx_strand_id
1 'polypeptide(L)'
;MLENHGWGKLSDLCDDLVVYRNLRPLDDRLPDRRVVLRKAGLSNDRTPRKVDGEYAQVALWIAREAQKVRGASVNLQELLFIGDTLYNDGQAYRNMKKVSGWQSACFICSEALGEEPSSEVDDTDEIFCANRWSALGAWIGRAREQGMALDSQTLVVIDIDKTALGAKGRNDKVIDKARLEGIYRTMDAVLGDDFDRAAFETHYAELNHARYHPLTADNQDYLAYVCLVINAGLIDFDEVVSEMENGSLDNFEQFLRWVDTRMMGNPLGGESFRQVHESVVCSVRIGDPTPFKSFRRQEFISTVEHMGVTQDGAAVEEVIAQEITLTQEIFELARWLRSEHCL
;
A
#
# COMPACT_ATOMS: atom_id res chain seq x y z
N MET A 1 22.22 -27.88 -1.40
CA MET A 1 21.29 -26.86 -0.89
C MET A 1 20.79 -26.15 -2.14
N LEU A 2 19.48 -26.11 -2.39
CA LEU A 2 18.94 -25.20 -3.41
C LEU A 2 19.17 -23.78 -2.88
N GLU A 3 19.85 -22.94 -3.66
CA GLU A 3 19.91 -21.51 -3.34
C GLU A 3 18.49 -20.96 -3.43
N ASN A 4 17.95 -20.54 -2.28
CA ASN A 4 16.60 -19.99 -2.12
C ASN A 4 16.58 -18.46 -2.18
N HIS A 5 17.59 -17.86 -2.82
CA HIS A 5 17.76 -16.43 -2.96
C HIS A 5 18.48 -16.13 -4.28
N GLY A 6 18.31 -14.93 -4.80
CA GLY A 6 18.93 -14.48 -6.04
C GLY A 6 18.37 -13.14 -6.51
N TRP A 7 18.78 -12.72 -7.70
CA TRP A 7 18.31 -11.48 -8.31
C TRP A 7 16.96 -11.68 -9.00
N GLY A 8 16.07 -10.69 -8.85
CA GLY A 8 14.78 -10.65 -9.53
C GLY A 8 14.22 -9.24 -9.58
N LYS A 9 13.22 -9.04 -10.43
CA LYS A 9 12.48 -7.79 -10.57
C LYS A 9 10.99 -8.05 -10.35
N LEU A 10 10.27 -7.03 -9.90
CA LEU A 10 8.80 -7.10 -9.78
C LEU A 10 8.13 -7.46 -11.11
N SER A 11 8.67 -7.00 -12.24
CA SER A 11 8.20 -7.36 -13.58
C SER A 11 8.31 -8.86 -13.88
N ASP A 12 9.20 -9.60 -13.22
CA ASP A 12 9.31 -11.04 -13.41
C ASP A 12 8.10 -11.79 -12.80
N LEU A 13 7.35 -11.14 -11.89
CA LEU A 13 6.11 -11.67 -11.31
C LEU A 13 4.94 -11.46 -12.25
N CYS A 14 4.69 -10.21 -12.66
CA CYS A 14 3.43 -9.80 -13.31
C CYS A 14 3.60 -8.94 -14.58
N ASP A 15 4.80 -8.87 -15.16
CA ASP A 15 5.13 -7.98 -16.29
C ASP A 15 4.66 -6.54 -16.01
N ASP A 16 3.84 -5.95 -16.88
CA ASP A 16 3.25 -4.61 -16.70
C ASP A 16 1.83 -4.65 -16.07
N LEU A 17 1.37 -5.80 -15.58
CA LEU A 17 0.05 -5.97 -14.93
C LEU A 17 0.07 -5.46 -13.49
N VAL A 18 0.45 -4.19 -13.33
CA VAL A 18 0.46 -3.45 -12.08
C VAL A 18 -0.67 -2.44 -12.09
N VAL A 19 -1.43 -2.35 -10.99
CA VAL A 19 -2.45 -1.32 -10.79
C VAL A 19 -2.06 -0.48 -9.58
N TYR A 20 -1.82 0.81 -9.80
CA TYR A 20 -1.44 1.72 -8.73
C TYR A 20 -2.60 1.96 -7.75
N ARG A 21 -2.29 2.47 -6.55
CA ARG A 21 -3.27 2.78 -5.49
C ARG A 21 -4.42 3.69 -5.96
N ASN A 22 -4.16 4.51 -6.98
CA ASN A 22 -5.17 5.35 -7.59
C ASN A 22 -6.00 4.62 -8.67
N LEU A 23 -5.95 3.29 -8.76
CA LEU A 23 -6.63 2.45 -9.76
C LEU A 23 -6.23 2.74 -11.21
N ARG A 24 -5.04 3.32 -11.44
CA ARG A 24 -4.47 3.46 -12.77
C ARG A 24 -3.63 2.22 -13.10
N PRO A 25 -3.94 1.48 -14.18
CA PRO A 25 -3.07 0.43 -14.68
C PRO A 25 -1.75 0.98 -15.23
N LEU A 26 -0.67 0.21 -15.10
CA LEU A 26 0.63 0.49 -15.74
C LEU A 26 0.62 0.13 -17.23
N ASP A 27 -0.04 -0.98 -17.61
CA ASP A 27 -0.21 -1.37 -19.01
C ASP A 27 -1.14 -0.38 -19.76
N ASP A 28 -0.56 0.41 -20.66
CA ASP A 28 -1.26 1.45 -21.44
C ASP A 28 -2.33 0.89 -22.41
N ARG A 29 -2.39 -0.44 -22.63
CA ARG A 29 -3.49 -1.08 -23.37
C ARG A 29 -4.79 -1.11 -22.56
N LEU A 30 -4.68 -0.98 -21.24
CA LEU A 30 -5.83 -0.92 -20.34
C LEU A 30 -6.32 0.53 -20.21
N PRO A 31 -7.65 0.74 -20.15
CA PRO A 31 -8.17 2.10 -20.16
C PRO A 31 -8.01 2.79 -18.82
N ASP A 32 -7.90 4.11 -18.89
CA ASP A 32 -7.79 4.98 -17.71
C ASP A 32 -8.98 4.82 -16.76
N ARG A 33 -8.71 4.99 -15.46
CA ARG A 33 -9.70 4.94 -14.37
C ARG A 33 -10.99 5.68 -14.68
N ARG A 34 -10.94 6.88 -15.26
CA ARG A 34 -12.15 7.69 -15.54
C ARG A 34 -13.09 7.00 -16.51
N VAL A 35 -12.53 6.21 -17.44
CA VAL A 35 -13.31 5.37 -18.36
C VAL A 35 -13.90 4.20 -17.59
N VAL A 36 -13.13 3.58 -16.70
CA VAL A 36 -13.57 2.44 -15.88
C VAL A 36 -14.72 2.84 -14.95
N LEU A 37 -14.55 3.89 -14.15
CA LEU A 37 -15.57 4.40 -13.22
C LEU A 37 -16.88 4.71 -13.94
N ARG A 38 -16.81 5.40 -15.10
CA ARG A 38 -17.99 5.68 -15.92
C ARG A 38 -18.68 4.39 -16.39
N LYS A 39 -17.91 3.40 -16.87
CA LYS A 39 -18.46 2.11 -17.32
C LYS A 39 -19.02 1.26 -16.17
N ALA A 40 -18.48 1.42 -14.97
CA ALA A 40 -18.96 0.78 -13.75
C ALA A 40 -20.17 1.51 -13.11
N GLY A 41 -20.59 2.66 -13.65
CA GLY A 41 -21.68 3.46 -13.08
C GLY A 41 -21.31 4.17 -11.77
N LEU A 42 -20.02 4.37 -11.52
CA LEU A 42 -19.49 5.00 -10.31
C LEU A 42 -19.20 6.49 -10.55
N SER A 43 -19.28 7.28 -9.48
CA SER A 43 -18.90 8.70 -9.54
C SER A 43 -17.40 8.84 -9.85
N ASN A 44 -17.07 9.86 -10.64
CA ASN A 44 -15.70 10.27 -10.93
C ASN A 44 -15.12 11.26 -9.90
N ASP A 45 -15.92 11.65 -8.91
CA ASP A 45 -15.58 12.76 -8.00
C ASP A 45 -14.57 12.33 -6.91
N ARG A 46 -14.44 11.02 -6.66
CA ARG A 46 -13.49 10.47 -5.68
C ARG A 46 -12.81 9.22 -6.21
N THR A 47 -11.57 9.00 -5.80
CA THR A 47 -10.89 7.70 -6.01
C THR A 47 -11.32 6.73 -4.91
N PRO A 48 -11.91 5.57 -5.21
CA PRO A 48 -12.23 4.55 -4.20
C PRO A 48 -10.98 4.07 -3.47
N ARG A 49 -11.08 3.83 -2.16
CA ARG A 49 -10.01 3.25 -1.33
C ARG A 49 -10.03 1.73 -1.40
N LYS A 50 -8.89 1.09 -1.14
CA LYS A 50 -8.70 -0.38 -1.19
C LYS A 50 -9.77 -1.17 -0.41
N VAL A 51 -10.25 -0.63 0.71
CA VAL A 51 -11.28 -1.23 1.57
C VAL A 51 -12.72 -0.94 1.15
N ASP A 52 -12.93 -0.12 0.11
CA ASP A 52 -14.26 0.26 -0.37
C ASP A 52 -14.81 -0.79 -1.37
N GLY A 53 -16.12 -1.01 -1.37
CA GLY A 53 -16.77 -1.89 -2.36
C GLY A 53 -16.63 -1.37 -3.80
N GLU A 54 -16.58 -0.05 -3.99
CA GLU A 54 -16.36 0.60 -5.29
C GLU A 54 -14.97 0.26 -5.86
N TYR A 55 -13.94 0.13 -5.01
CA TYR A 55 -12.60 -0.27 -5.43
C TYR A 55 -12.61 -1.67 -6.01
N ALA A 56 -13.29 -2.62 -5.37
CA ALA A 56 -13.41 -3.99 -5.86
C ALA A 56 -14.11 -4.05 -7.24
N GLN A 57 -15.14 -3.24 -7.47
CA GLN A 57 -15.80 -3.16 -8.78
C GLN A 57 -14.84 -2.69 -9.88
N VAL A 58 -14.07 -1.64 -9.61
CA VAL A 58 -13.09 -1.11 -10.57
C VAL A 58 -11.94 -2.09 -10.79
N ALA A 59 -11.38 -2.68 -9.73
CA ALA A 59 -10.28 -3.65 -9.81
C ALA A 59 -10.68 -4.90 -10.62
N LEU A 60 -11.86 -5.47 -10.36
CA LEU A 60 -12.38 -6.61 -11.13
C LEU A 60 -12.68 -6.26 -12.59
N TRP A 61 -13.12 -5.02 -12.85
CA TRP A 61 -13.30 -4.55 -14.21
C TRP A 61 -11.96 -4.48 -14.95
N ILE A 62 -10.92 -3.90 -14.32
CA ILE A 62 -9.56 -3.83 -14.88
C ILE A 62 -9.04 -5.24 -15.13
N ALA A 63 -9.22 -6.18 -14.18
CA ALA A 63 -8.79 -7.56 -14.34
C ALA A 63 -9.45 -8.26 -15.55
N ARG A 64 -10.75 -8.02 -15.78
CA ARG A 64 -11.46 -8.57 -16.95
C ARG A 64 -10.95 -7.99 -18.27
N GLU A 65 -10.58 -6.71 -18.31
CA GLU A 65 -9.96 -6.13 -19.49
C GLU A 65 -8.52 -6.63 -19.69
N ALA A 66 -7.75 -6.81 -18.61
CA ALA A 66 -6.43 -7.42 -18.66
C ALA A 66 -6.48 -8.83 -19.23
N GLN A 67 -7.48 -9.63 -18.84
CA GLN A 67 -7.73 -10.95 -19.41
C GLN A 67 -7.96 -10.92 -20.93
N LYS A 68 -8.72 -9.94 -21.42
CA LYS A 68 -8.96 -9.74 -22.87
C LYS A 68 -7.68 -9.33 -23.59
N VAL A 69 -6.91 -8.42 -22.99
CA VAL A 69 -5.63 -7.93 -23.53
C VAL A 69 -4.59 -9.05 -23.61
N ARG A 70 -4.60 -10.00 -22.66
CA ARG A 70 -3.79 -11.23 -22.69
C ARG A 70 -4.22 -12.21 -23.81
N GLY A 71 -5.38 -12.00 -24.43
CA GLY A 71 -5.90 -12.88 -25.48
C GLY A 71 -6.48 -14.20 -24.96
N ALA A 72 -6.78 -14.29 -23.67
CA ALA A 72 -7.37 -15.49 -23.09
C ALA A 72 -8.81 -15.68 -23.57
N SER A 73 -9.17 -16.90 -23.96
CA SER A 73 -10.51 -17.26 -24.44
C SER A 73 -11.51 -17.57 -23.33
N VAL A 74 -11.05 -17.66 -22.08
CA VAL A 74 -11.87 -17.99 -20.91
C VAL A 74 -12.09 -16.75 -20.04
N ASN A 75 -13.31 -16.67 -19.48
CA ASN A 75 -13.64 -15.65 -18.50
C ASN A 75 -13.05 -16.03 -17.14
N LEU A 76 -12.67 -15.01 -16.36
CA LEU A 76 -12.27 -15.18 -14.97
C LEU A 76 -13.45 -15.72 -14.14
N GLN A 77 -13.17 -16.75 -13.34
CA GLN A 77 -14.13 -17.42 -12.46
C GLN A 77 -13.57 -17.71 -11.06
N GLU A 78 -12.26 -17.49 -10.88
CA GLU A 78 -11.56 -17.73 -9.62
C GLU A 78 -10.76 -16.49 -9.18
N LEU A 79 -10.59 -16.33 -7.87
CA LEU A 79 -9.79 -15.27 -7.26
C LEU A 79 -8.83 -15.84 -6.21
N LEU A 80 -7.53 -15.66 -6.42
CA LEU A 80 -6.51 -15.75 -5.39
C LEU A 80 -6.11 -14.33 -4.97
N PHE A 81 -6.13 -14.06 -3.67
CA PHE A 81 -5.66 -12.81 -3.10
C PHE A 81 -4.52 -13.06 -2.12
N ILE A 82 -3.43 -12.31 -2.21
CA ILE A 82 -2.25 -12.46 -1.36
C ILE A 82 -1.88 -11.08 -0.81
N GLY A 83 -1.77 -10.98 0.52
CA GLY A 83 -1.41 -9.74 1.22
C GLY A 83 -0.78 -9.98 2.58
N ASP A 84 -0.51 -8.90 3.32
CA ASP A 84 0.16 -8.95 4.63
C ASP A 84 -0.75 -8.55 5.79
N THR A 85 -1.88 -7.87 5.53
CA THR A 85 -2.76 -7.36 6.60
C THR A 85 -4.20 -7.86 6.50
N LEU A 86 -4.72 -8.43 7.59
CA LEU A 86 -6.11 -8.89 7.62
C LEU A 86 -7.11 -7.73 7.49
N TYR A 87 -6.77 -6.55 8.00
CA TYR A 87 -7.64 -5.37 7.95
C TYR A 87 -7.76 -4.81 6.53
N ASN A 88 -6.65 -4.47 5.86
CA ASN A 88 -6.72 -3.86 4.53
C ASN A 88 -6.88 -4.90 3.41
N ASP A 89 -5.98 -5.89 3.34
CA ASP A 89 -6.00 -6.91 2.28
C ASP A 89 -7.19 -7.85 2.43
N GLY A 90 -7.46 -8.31 3.66
CA GLY A 90 -8.62 -9.14 3.93
C GLY A 90 -9.94 -8.44 3.59
N GLN A 91 -10.08 -7.13 3.88
CA GLN A 91 -11.28 -6.39 3.49
C GLN A 91 -11.39 -6.17 1.97
N ALA A 92 -10.28 -5.88 1.29
CA ALA A 92 -10.25 -5.77 -0.17
C ALA A 92 -10.68 -7.08 -0.83
N TYR A 93 -10.13 -8.20 -0.36
CA TYR A 93 -10.51 -9.55 -0.77
C TYR A 93 -12.00 -9.81 -0.55
N ARG A 94 -12.55 -9.56 0.66
CA ARG A 94 -13.98 -9.76 0.95
C ARG A 94 -14.87 -8.98 -0.02
N ASN A 95 -14.51 -7.73 -0.32
CA ASN A 95 -15.24 -6.93 -1.30
C ASN A 95 -15.14 -7.52 -2.71
N MET A 96 -13.96 -7.96 -3.14
CA MET A 96 -13.77 -8.59 -4.45
C MET A 96 -14.52 -9.93 -4.56
N LYS A 97 -14.48 -10.78 -3.53
CA LYS A 97 -15.28 -12.02 -3.42
C LYS A 97 -16.77 -11.70 -3.56
N LYS A 98 -17.28 -10.75 -2.78
CA LYS A 98 -18.69 -10.34 -2.80
C LYS A 98 -19.14 -9.81 -4.17
N VAL A 99 -18.33 -8.96 -4.80
CA VAL A 99 -18.68 -8.33 -6.09
C VAL A 99 -18.55 -9.32 -7.26
N SER A 100 -17.57 -10.22 -7.21
CA SER A 100 -17.33 -11.18 -8.29
C SER A 100 -18.25 -12.40 -8.23
N GLY A 101 -18.56 -12.90 -7.02
CA GLY A 101 -19.22 -14.19 -6.83
C GLY A 101 -18.36 -15.39 -7.24
N TRP A 102 -17.05 -15.20 -7.41
CA TRP A 102 -16.10 -16.22 -7.84
C TRP A 102 -15.73 -17.17 -6.71
N GLN A 103 -15.30 -18.38 -7.08
CA GLN A 103 -14.60 -19.24 -6.13
C GLN A 103 -13.29 -18.55 -5.74
N SER A 104 -13.03 -18.41 -4.46
CA SER A 104 -11.96 -17.52 -4.01
C SER A 104 -11.25 -18.02 -2.76
N ALA A 105 -9.97 -17.71 -2.67
CA ALA A 105 -9.15 -17.94 -1.49
C ALA A 105 -8.23 -16.74 -1.24
N CYS A 106 -7.99 -16.43 0.03
CA CYS A 106 -7.10 -15.36 0.44
C CYS A 106 -5.99 -15.89 1.33
N PHE A 107 -4.77 -15.42 1.12
CA PHE A 107 -3.63 -15.64 2.00
C PHE A 107 -3.19 -14.33 2.62
N ILE A 108 -3.07 -14.32 3.95
CA ILE A 108 -2.55 -13.18 4.72
C ILE A 108 -1.37 -13.67 5.54
N CYS A 109 -0.22 -13.00 5.43
CA CYS A 109 0.93 -13.32 6.27
C CYS A 109 1.57 -12.11 6.93
N SER A 110 1.73 -12.22 8.24
CA SER A 110 2.62 -11.37 9.03
C SER A 110 3.59 -12.28 9.75
N GLU A 111 4.83 -12.34 9.26
CA GLU A 111 5.79 -13.33 9.75
C GLU A 111 6.24 -13.04 11.19
N ALA A 112 6.25 -14.06 12.03
CA ALA A 112 6.69 -13.98 13.42
C ALA A 112 7.73 -15.06 13.71
N LEU A 113 8.98 -14.84 13.27
CA LEU A 113 10.08 -15.82 13.42
C LEU A 113 10.38 -16.22 14.87
N GLY A 114 9.97 -15.40 15.85
CA GLY A 114 10.10 -15.68 17.28
C GLY A 114 9.00 -16.56 17.89
N GLU A 115 7.97 -16.91 17.11
CA GLU A 115 6.85 -17.76 17.54
C GLU A 115 6.86 -19.10 16.79
N GLU A 116 6.21 -20.13 17.33
CA GLU A 116 6.05 -21.40 16.61
C GLU A 116 5.25 -21.22 15.30
N PRO A 117 5.60 -21.91 14.20
CA PRO A 117 4.82 -21.85 12.98
C PRO A 117 3.34 -22.19 13.20
N SER A 118 2.47 -21.29 12.80
CA SER A 118 1.03 -21.42 12.97
C SER A 118 0.27 -20.85 11.78
N SER A 119 -0.92 -21.39 11.58
CA SER A 119 -1.89 -20.88 10.61
C SER A 119 -3.30 -21.07 11.12
N GLU A 120 -4.15 -20.10 10.84
CA GLU A 120 -5.58 -20.12 11.15
C GLU A 120 -6.35 -19.94 9.85
N VAL A 121 -7.53 -20.56 9.78
CA VAL A 121 -8.41 -20.41 8.62
C VAL A 121 -9.77 -19.91 9.08
N ASP A 122 -10.20 -18.82 8.48
CA ASP A 122 -11.58 -18.36 8.51
C ASP A 122 -12.34 -19.07 7.39
N ASP A 123 -13.04 -20.15 7.72
CA ASP A 123 -13.84 -20.92 6.76
C ASP A 123 -15.04 -20.13 6.21
N THR A 124 -15.45 -19.03 6.85
CA THR A 124 -16.57 -18.20 6.36
C THR A 124 -16.12 -17.39 5.14
N ASP A 125 -14.97 -16.74 5.26
CA ASP A 125 -14.43 -15.89 4.21
C ASP A 125 -13.41 -16.59 3.31
N GLU A 126 -12.94 -17.80 3.65
CA GLU A 126 -11.84 -18.51 2.98
C GLU A 126 -10.52 -17.71 3.05
N ILE A 127 -10.20 -17.21 4.25
CA ILE A 127 -8.96 -16.48 4.53
C ILE A 127 -8.03 -17.37 5.35
N PHE A 128 -6.85 -17.65 4.79
CA PHE A 128 -5.77 -18.37 5.43
C PHE A 128 -4.76 -17.35 6.00
N CYS A 129 -4.71 -17.23 7.32
CA CYS A 129 -3.77 -16.37 8.03
C CYS A 129 -2.59 -17.21 8.53
N ALA A 130 -1.36 -16.81 8.22
CA ALA A 130 -0.16 -17.54 8.64
C ALA A 130 0.89 -16.62 9.24
N ASN A 131 1.68 -17.15 10.18
CA ASN A 131 2.86 -16.46 10.69
C ASN A 131 4.16 -16.86 9.98
N ARG A 132 4.07 -17.54 8.82
CA ARG A 132 5.20 -17.93 7.95
C ARG A 132 4.82 -17.79 6.48
N TRP A 133 5.67 -17.14 5.69
CA TRP A 133 5.47 -17.04 4.23
C TRP A 133 5.53 -18.40 3.54
N SER A 134 6.30 -19.35 4.09
CA SER A 134 6.38 -20.73 3.60
C SER A 134 5.04 -21.49 3.65
N ALA A 135 4.03 -20.98 4.36
CA ALA A 135 2.69 -21.57 4.40
C ALA A 135 1.89 -21.39 3.10
N LEU A 136 2.38 -20.56 2.16
CA LEU A 136 1.76 -20.39 0.82
C LEU A 136 1.53 -21.72 0.10
N GLY A 137 2.46 -22.67 0.20
CA GLY A 137 2.31 -23.98 -0.44
C GLY A 137 1.14 -24.79 0.14
N ALA A 138 0.96 -24.77 1.47
CA ALA A 138 -0.16 -25.44 2.13
C ALA A 138 -1.50 -24.78 1.76
N TRP A 139 -1.54 -23.45 1.68
CA TRP A 139 -2.71 -22.70 1.25
C TRP A 139 -3.13 -23.03 -0.19
N ILE A 140 -2.17 -23.07 -1.13
CA ILE A 140 -2.45 -23.49 -2.52
C ILE A 140 -2.95 -24.93 -2.58
N GLY A 141 -2.37 -25.85 -1.80
CA GLY A 141 -2.86 -27.23 -1.68
C GLY A 141 -4.33 -27.26 -1.28
N ARG A 142 -4.69 -26.50 -0.24
CA ARG A 142 -6.08 -26.38 0.23
C ARG A 142 -7.01 -25.78 -0.83
N ALA A 143 -6.59 -24.73 -1.55
CA ALA A 143 -7.39 -24.13 -2.62
C ALA A 143 -7.75 -25.16 -3.70
N ARG A 144 -6.81 -26.05 -4.06
CA ARG A 144 -7.06 -27.15 -5.01
C ARG A 144 -7.98 -28.23 -4.43
N GLU A 145 -7.82 -28.59 -3.15
CA GLU A 145 -8.71 -29.53 -2.47
C GLU A 145 -10.16 -29.02 -2.39
N GLN A 146 -10.33 -27.70 -2.30
CA GLN A 146 -11.62 -27.02 -2.38
C GLN A 146 -12.17 -26.92 -3.82
N GLY A 147 -11.43 -27.40 -4.82
CA GLY A 147 -11.88 -27.51 -6.21
C GLY A 147 -11.46 -26.39 -7.14
N MET A 148 -10.60 -25.46 -6.70
CA MET A 148 -10.06 -24.44 -7.62
C MET A 148 -9.18 -25.10 -8.69
N ALA A 149 -9.40 -24.73 -9.95
CA ALA A 149 -8.65 -25.20 -11.10
C ALA A 149 -7.23 -24.63 -11.14
N LEU A 150 -7.07 -23.36 -10.73
CA LEU A 150 -5.79 -22.64 -10.79
C LEU A 150 -5.20 -22.64 -12.21
N ASP A 151 -5.99 -22.14 -13.16
CA ASP A 151 -5.59 -22.04 -14.56
C ASP A 151 -5.87 -20.63 -15.13
N SER A 152 -5.92 -20.49 -16.45
CA SER A 152 -6.27 -19.24 -17.14
C SER A 152 -7.57 -18.54 -16.70
N GLN A 153 -8.47 -19.20 -15.96
CA GLN A 153 -9.67 -18.59 -15.37
C GLN A 153 -9.45 -17.95 -13.99
N THR A 154 -8.23 -18.02 -13.45
CA THR A 154 -7.89 -17.57 -12.10
C THR A 154 -7.25 -16.19 -12.12
N LEU A 155 -7.91 -15.22 -11.47
CA LEU A 155 -7.32 -13.92 -11.16
C LEU A 155 -6.42 -14.06 -9.94
N VAL A 156 -5.17 -13.63 -10.05
CA VAL A 156 -4.23 -13.57 -8.92
C VAL A 156 -3.97 -12.10 -8.60
N VAL A 157 -4.30 -11.68 -7.39
CA VAL A 157 -4.04 -10.35 -6.85
C VAL A 157 -2.97 -10.46 -5.78
N ILE A 158 -1.85 -9.76 -5.97
CA ILE A 158 -0.72 -9.76 -5.05
C ILE A 158 -0.50 -8.32 -4.61
N ASP A 159 -0.59 -8.07 -3.31
CA ASP A 159 -0.18 -6.78 -2.78
C ASP A 159 1.34 -6.56 -2.96
N ILE A 160 1.76 -5.31 -3.15
CA ILE A 160 3.16 -5.00 -3.47
C ILE A 160 3.94 -4.75 -2.18
N ASP A 161 3.57 -3.70 -1.44
CA ASP A 161 4.32 -3.24 -0.28
C ASP A 161 4.15 -4.23 0.88
N LYS A 162 5.26 -4.68 1.46
CA LYS A 162 5.28 -5.66 2.55
C LYS A 162 4.74 -7.06 2.22
N THR A 163 4.37 -7.30 0.96
CA THR A 163 3.92 -8.60 0.45
C THR A 163 4.86 -9.11 -0.64
N ALA A 164 4.80 -8.58 -1.87
CA ALA A 164 5.74 -8.95 -2.93
C ALA A 164 7.14 -8.36 -2.71
N LEU A 165 7.21 -7.14 -2.19
CA LEU A 165 8.43 -6.45 -1.80
C LEU A 165 8.47 -6.31 -0.28
N GLY A 166 9.58 -6.69 0.33
CA GLY A 166 9.84 -6.52 1.75
C GLY A 166 8.87 -7.24 2.68
N ALA A 167 8.74 -8.56 2.50
CA ALA A 167 8.00 -9.49 3.37
C ALA A 167 7.75 -8.99 4.80
N LYS A 168 6.47 -8.79 5.15
CA LYS A 168 6.02 -8.38 6.48
C LYS A 168 6.59 -9.30 7.55
N GLY A 169 7.27 -8.72 8.54
CA GLY A 169 7.89 -9.44 9.66
C GLY A 169 9.30 -9.97 9.39
N ARG A 170 9.76 -9.91 8.13
CA ARG A 170 11.10 -10.37 7.70
C ARG A 170 11.97 -9.23 7.19
N ASN A 171 11.45 -8.44 6.23
CA ASN A 171 12.19 -7.40 5.50
C ASN A 171 11.46 -6.04 5.45
N ASP A 172 10.25 -5.94 6.02
CA ASP A 172 9.43 -4.72 5.97
C ASP A 172 10.03 -3.50 6.68
N LYS A 173 10.97 -3.71 7.61
CA LYS A 173 11.66 -2.62 8.32
C LYS A 173 12.47 -1.73 7.37
N VAL A 174 13.00 -2.26 6.28
CA VAL A 174 13.74 -1.46 5.30
C VAL A 174 12.80 -0.56 4.50
N ILE A 175 11.58 -1.04 4.20
CA ILE A 175 10.51 -0.21 3.60
C ILE A 175 10.13 0.94 4.54
N ASP A 176 9.94 0.64 5.83
CA ASP A 176 9.59 1.66 6.82
C ASP A 176 10.70 2.69 7.01
N LYS A 177 11.97 2.24 7.00
CA LYS A 177 13.14 3.11 7.01
C LYS A 177 13.19 4.03 5.80
N ALA A 178 13.06 3.47 4.59
CA ALA A 178 13.05 4.25 3.35
C ALA A 178 11.93 5.31 3.33
N ARG A 179 10.73 4.94 3.83
CA ARG A 179 9.63 5.89 3.99
C ARG A 179 10.01 7.04 4.91
N LEU A 180 10.54 6.73 6.08
CA LEU A 180 10.91 7.73 7.08
C LEU A 180 12.02 8.66 6.55
N GLU A 181 13.00 8.13 5.83
CA GLU A 181 14.02 8.93 5.13
C GLU A 181 13.41 9.84 4.06
N GLY A 182 12.43 9.36 3.29
CA GLY A 182 11.68 10.17 2.35
C GLY A 182 10.94 11.34 3.03
N ILE A 183 10.41 11.11 4.23
CA ILE A 183 9.81 12.18 5.04
C ILE A 183 10.88 13.18 5.45
N TYR A 184 12.00 12.74 6.04
CA TYR A 184 13.06 13.65 6.46
C TYR A 184 13.57 14.55 5.33
N ARG A 185 13.86 13.96 4.16
CA ARG A 185 14.26 14.75 2.97
C ARG A 185 13.22 15.78 2.57
N THR A 186 11.95 15.48 2.78
CA THR A 186 10.85 16.41 2.51
C THR A 186 10.80 17.53 3.55
N MET A 187 10.95 17.20 4.83
CA MET A 187 10.99 18.17 5.91
C MET A 187 12.20 19.11 5.77
N ASP A 188 13.40 18.56 5.54
CA ASP A 188 14.63 19.31 5.28
C ASP A 188 14.45 20.28 4.09
N ALA A 189 13.81 19.83 3.00
CA ALA A 189 13.58 20.67 1.83
C ALA A 189 12.57 21.80 2.07
N VAL A 190 11.66 21.65 3.03
CA VAL A 190 10.59 22.61 3.31
C VAL A 190 10.95 23.57 4.44
N LEU A 191 11.51 23.04 5.53
CA LEU A 191 11.81 23.76 6.77
C LEU A 191 13.29 24.12 6.92
N GLY A 192 14.20 23.42 6.22
CA GLY A 192 15.63 23.68 6.33
C GLY A 192 16.15 23.52 7.75
N ASP A 193 16.91 24.51 8.23
CA ASP A 193 17.50 24.52 9.57
C ASP A 193 16.45 24.54 10.70
N ASP A 194 15.19 24.90 10.40
CA ASP A 194 14.09 24.92 11.37
C ASP A 194 13.47 23.53 11.59
N PHE A 195 13.93 22.49 10.88
CA PHE A 195 13.42 21.13 11.06
C PHE A 195 13.89 20.51 12.39
N ASP A 196 12.98 20.40 13.36
CA ASP A 196 13.22 19.64 14.60
C ASP A 196 12.85 18.17 14.39
N ARG A 197 13.86 17.38 14.04
CA ARG A 197 13.70 15.95 13.81
C ARG A 197 13.25 15.16 15.05
N ALA A 198 13.70 15.53 16.25
CA ALA A 198 13.36 14.79 17.46
C ALA A 198 11.90 15.02 17.86
N ALA A 199 11.43 16.27 17.76
CA ALA A 199 10.02 16.60 17.93
C ALA A 199 9.16 15.91 16.87
N PHE A 200 9.61 15.91 15.60
CA PHE A 200 8.91 15.20 14.52
C PHE A 200 8.74 13.72 14.82
N GLU A 201 9.81 13.01 15.18
CA GLU A 201 9.76 11.56 15.46
C GLU A 201 8.79 11.23 16.60
N THR A 202 8.78 12.07 17.64
CA THR A 202 7.86 11.94 18.78
C THR A 202 6.40 12.10 18.34
N HIS A 203 6.08 13.19 17.64
CA HIS A 203 4.71 13.45 17.17
C HIS A 203 4.25 12.42 16.11
N TYR A 204 5.15 12.00 15.23
CA TYR A 204 4.85 11.01 14.19
C TYR A 204 4.51 9.65 14.80
N ALA A 205 5.31 9.18 15.76
CA ALA A 205 5.05 7.93 16.46
C ALA A 205 3.69 7.96 17.18
N GLU A 206 3.37 9.08 17.82
CA GLU A 206 2.11 9.26 18.53
C GLU A 206 0.91 9.33 17.58
N LEU A 207 0.95 10.20 16.57
CA LEU A 207 -0.14 10.42 15.62
C LEU A 207 -0.41 9.23 14.68
N ASN A 208 0.50 8.25 14.62
CA ASN A 208 0.31 6.99 13.89
C ASN A 208 -0.58 5.98 14.64
N HIS A 209 -1.01 6.27 15.87
CA HIS A 209 -1.93 5.39 16.61
C HIS A 209 -3.37 5.48 16.09
N ALA A 210 -4.10 4.37 16.19
CA ALA A 210 -5.49 4.23 15.71
C ALA A 210 -6.46 5.29 16.25
N ARG A 211 -6.20 5.84 17.45
CA ARG A 211 -7.02 6.91 18.03
C ARG A 211 -7.04 8.18 17.18
N TYR A 212 -6.03 8.39 16.33
CA TYR A 212 -5.92 9.54 15.45
C TYR A 212 -6.42 9.30 14.03
N HIS A 213 -6.90 8.09 13.71
CA HIS A 213 -7.43 7.74 12.39
C HIS A 213 -8.63 8.59 11.92
N PRO A 214 -9.48 9.20 12.78
CA PRO A 214 -10.44 10.18 12.30
C PRO A 214 -9.78 11.33 11.53
N LEU A 215 -8.65 11.84 12.03
CA LEU A 215 -7.86 12.88 11.38
C LEU A 215 -7.00 12.34 10.24
N THR A 216 -6.21 11.30 10.50
CA THR A 216 -5.17 10.83 9.56
C THR A 216 -5.72 9.86 8.51
N ALA A 217 -6.91 9.30 8.71
CA ALA A 217 -7.55 8.30 7.86
C ALA A 217 -6.67 7.06 7.57
N ASP A 218 -5.75 6.73 8.47
CA ASP A 218 -4.69 5.72 8.25
C ASP A 218 -3.88 5.99 6.97
N ASN A 219 -3.70 7.28 6.64
CA ASN A 219 -3.00 7.74 5.44
C ASN A 219 -1.68 8.42 5.83
N GLN A 220 -0.57 7.83 5.38
CA GLN A 220 0.77 8.33 5.67
C GLN A 220 1.02 9.73 5.09
N ASP A 221 0.38 10.10 3.97
CA ASP A 221 0.46 11.46 3.44
C ASP A 221 -0.18 12.47 4.39
N TYR A 222 -1.30 12.11 5.02
CA TYR A 222 -2.01 12.98 5.95
C TYR A 222 -1.19 13.12 7.23
N LEU A 223 -0.71 12.00 7.78
CA LEU A 223 0.16 11.98 8.94
C LEU A 223 1.43 12.82 8.74
N ALA A 224 2.18 12.57 7.66
CA ALA A 224 3.38 13.34 7.35
C ALA A 224 3.08 14.84 7.20
N TYR A 225 1.96 15.20 6.55
CA TYR A 225 1.57 16.60 6.40
C TYR A 225 1.18 17.25 7.74
N VAL A 226 0.42 16.56 8.60
CA VAL A 226 0.11 17.06 9.96
C VAL A 226 1.40 17.31 10.73
N CYS A 227 2.34 16.36 10.69
CA CYS A 227 3.64 16.53 11.35
C CYS A 227 4.45 17.69 10.76
N LEU A 228 4.41 17.94 9.45
CA LEU A 228 5.03 19.12 8.83
C LEU A 228 4.48 20.42 9.41
N VAL A 229 3.15 20.53 9.51
CA VAL A 229 2.47 21.73 10.04
C VAL A 229 2.86 21.98 11.50
N ILE A 230 2.92 20.93 12.30
CA ILE A 230 3.33 21.02 13.70
C ILE A 230 4.80 21.44 13.81
N ASN A 231 5.67 20.83 13.01
CA ASN A 231 7.09 21.15 13.05
C ASN A 231 7.40 22.55 12.52
N ALA A 232 6.59 23.06 11.59
CA ALA A 232 6.63 24.46 11.15
C ALA A 232 6.18 25.47 12.23
N GLY A 233 5.70 25.00 13.38
CA GLY A 233 5.23 25.85 14.48
C GLY A 233 3.93 26.62 14.18
N LEU A 234 3.17 26.19 13.16
CA LEU A 234 1.94 26.87 12.77
C LEU A 234 0.76 26.50 13.70
N ILE A 235 0.75 25.25 14.16
CA ILE A 235 -0.23 24.65 15.06
C ILE A 235 0.54 23.76 16.04
N ASP A 236 0.25 23.87 17.34
CA ASP A 236 0.92 23.06 18.35
C ASP A 236 0.33 21.65 18.42
N PHE A 237 1.15 20.65 18.76
CA PHE A 237 0.70 19.26 18.91
C PHE A 237 -0.45 19.12 19.91
N ASP A 238 -0.33 19.73 21.09
CA ASP A 238 -1.36 19.69 22.13
C ASP A 238 -2.68 20.35 21.66
N GLU A 239 -2.58 21.36 20.79
CA GLU A 239 -3.75 22.00 20.19
C GLU A 239 -4.48 21.02 19.25
N VAL A 240 -3.74 20.30 18.40
CA VAL A 240 -4.32 19.24 17.54
C VAL A 240 -5.03 18.19 18.38
N VAL A 241 -4.39 17.69 19.44
CA VAL A 241 -4.98 16.67 20.33
C VAL A 241 -6.24 17.21 21.00
N SER A 242 -6.21 18.43 21.54
CA SER A 242 -7.37 19.02 22.22
C SER A 242 -8.56 19.22 21.29
N GLU A 243 -8.35 19.69 20.06
CA GLU A 243 -9.42 19.88 19.09
C GLU A 243 -10.03 18.54 18.64
N MET A 244 -9.23 17.47 18.57
CA MET A 244 -9.74 16.12 18.31
C MET A 244 -10.56 15.58 19.48
N GLU A 245 -10.09 15.75 20.72
CA GLU A 245 -10.79 15.30 21.92
C GLU A 245 -12.11 16.03 22.15
N ASN A 246 -12.17 17.32 21.78
CA ASN A 246 -13.37 18.14 21.87
C ASN A 246 -14.33 17.94 20.67
N GLY A 247 -13.95 17.15 19.66
CA GLY A 247 -14.76 16.91 18.46
C GLY A 247 -14.91 18.12 17.54
N SER A 248 -13.98 19.07 17.62
CA SER A 248 -13.90 20.22 16.70
C SER A 248 -12.98 19.94 15.50
N LEU A 249 -12.19 18.87 15.56
CA LEU A 249 -11.36 18.35 14.46
C LEU A 249 -11.64 16.86 14.19
N ASP A 250 -12.52 16.60 13.23
CA ASP A 250 -13.01 15.26 12.88
C ASP A 250 -12.34 14.65 11.66
N ASN A 251 -11.67 15.45 10.82
CA ASN A 251 -11.07 14.98 9.57
C ASN A 251 -9.96 15.89 9.03
N PHE A 252 -9.19 15.35 8.07
CA PHE A 252 -8.09 16.04 7.42
C PHE A 252 -8.50 17.32 6.68
N GLU A 253 -9.70 17.39 6.08
CA GLU A 253 -10.14 18.60 5.37
C GLU A 253 -10.40 19.77 6.32
N GLN A 254 -10.91 19.48 7.52
CA GLN A 254 -11.03 20.48 8.59
C GLN A 254 -9.64 20.96 9.03
N PHE A 255 -8.68 20.05 9.18
CA PHE A 255 -7.30 20.41 9.49
C PHE A 255 -6.70 21.36 8.44
N LEU A 256 -6.91 21.09 7.14
CA LEU A 256 -6.43 21.98 6.07
C LEU A 256 -7.03 23.39 6.15
N ARG A 257 -8.34 23.51 6.42
CA ARG A 257 -9.00 24.82 6.60
C ARG A 257 -8.47 25.57 7.82
N TRP A 258 -8.08 24.84 8.86
CA TRP A 258 -7.46 25.42 10.04
C TRP A 258 -6.07 25.96 9.74
N VAL A 259 -5.28 25.21 8.97
CA VAL A 259 -3.98 25.67 8.44
C VAL A 259 -4.15 26.93 7.58
N ASP A 260 -5.10 26.96 6.64
CA ASP A 260 -5.40 28.15 5.83
C ASP A 260 -5.63 29.38 6.72
N THR A 261 -6.41 29.22 7.79
CA THR A 261 -6.73 30.29 8.74
C THR A 261 -5.49 30.79 9.48
N ARG A 262 -4.62 29.88 9.93
CA ARG A 262 -3.37 30.22 10.61
C ARG A 262 -2.39 30.93 9.68
N MET A 263 -2.27 30.47 8.44
CA MET A 263 -1.39 31.10 7.44
C MET A 263 -1.82 32.53 7.09
N MET A 264 -3.12 32.84 7.10
CA MET A 264 -3.60 34.22 6.91
C MET A 264 -3.21 35.16 8.06
N GLY A 265 -3.18 34.65 9.29
CA GLY A 265 -2.83 35.43 10.48
C GLY A 265 -1.32 35.49 10.75
N ASN A 266 -0.56 34.52 10.24
CA ASN A 266 0.86 34.40 10.49
C ASN A 266 1.58 33.72 9.31
N PRO A 267 2.40 34.45 8.51
CA PRO A 267 3.13 33.89 7.39
C PRO A 267 4.37 33.07 7.82
N LEU A 268 4.32 32.40 8.97
CA LEU A 268 5.32 31.41 9.36
C LEU A 268 5.21 30.19 8.43
N GLY A 269 6.36 29.65 8.02
CA GLY A 269 6.50 28.53 7.08
C GLY A 269 7.26 28.88 5.79
N GLY A 270 7.42 30.17 5.47
CA GLY A 270 8.14 30.58 4.26
C GLY A 270 7.45 30.13 2.96
N GLU A 271 8.06 30.46 1.83
CA GLU A 271 7.47 30.20 0.51
C GLU A 271 7.40 28.70 0.18
N SER A 272 8.39 27.90 0.64
CA SER A 272 8.42 26.45 0.41
C SER A 272 7.24 25.73 1.07
N PHE A 273 6.92 26.06 2.32
CA PHE A 273 5.76 25.49 3.01
C PHE A 273 4.46 25.88 2.30
N ARG A 274 4.33 27.15 1.89
CA ARG A 274 3.13 27.64 1.19
C ARG A 274 2.87 26.85 -0.10
N GLN A 275 3.90 26.61 -0.89
CA GLN A 275 3.78 25.80 -2.12
C GLN A 275 3.36 24.35 -1.82
N VAL A 276 3.92 23.75 -0.77
CA VAL A 276 3.51 22.41 -0.32
C VAL A 276 2.06 22.39 0.13
N HIS A 277 1.65 23.35 0.96
CA HIS A 277 0.28 23.47 1.45
C HIS A 277 -0.72 23.61 0.29
N GLU A 278 -0.48 24.54 -0.65
CA GLU A 278 -1.32 24.73 -1.83
C GLU A 278 -1.43 23.45 -2.67
N SER A 279 -0.32 22.75 -2.89
CA SER A 279 -0.30 21.47 -3.61
C SER A 279 -1.13 20.38 -2.91
N VAL A 280 -1.03 20.29 -1.58
CA VAL A 280 -1.79 19.31 -0.78
C VAL A 280 -3.28 19.64 -0.83
N VAL A 281 -3.67 20.90 -0.62
CA VAL A 281 -5.07 21.35 -0.69
C VAL A 281 -5.67 21.07 -2.07
N CYS A 282 -4.95 21.39 -3.15
CA CYS A 282 -5.40 21.08 -4.51
C CYS A 282 -5.59 19.58 -4.73
N SER A 283 -4.67 18.75 -4.24
CA SER A 283 -4.73 17.29 -4.40
C SER A 283 -5.89 16.66 -3.59
N VAL A 284 -6.10 17.10 -2.35
CA VAL A 284 -7.25 16.66 -1.54
C VAL A 284 -8.57 17.07 -2.18
N ARG A 285 -8.67 18.29 -2.72
CA ARG A 285 -9.88 18.79 -3.37
C ARG A 285 -10.31 17.95 -4.58
N ILE A 286 -9.37 17.30 -5.27
CA ILE A 286 -9.66 16.41 -6.41
C ILE A 286 -9.75 14.93 -6.02
N GLY A 287 -9.76 14.62 -4.71
CA GLY A 287 -9.86 13.24 -4.21
C GLY A 287 -8.64 12.37 -4.53
N ASP A 288 -7.44 12.96 -4.55
CA ASP A 288 -6.19 12.20 -4.69
C ASP A 288 -5.90 11.43 -3.38
N PRO A 289 -5.73 10.10 -3.43
CA PRO A 289 -5.45 9.31 -2.22
C PRO A 289 -4.05 9.54 -1.64
N THR A 290 -3.18 10.25 -2.35
CA THR A 290 -1.77 10.50 -2.02
C THR A 290 -1.43 11.99 -2.22
N PRO A 291 -2.03 12.92 -1.46
CA PRO A 291 -1.97 14.34 -1.79
C PRO A 291 -0.61 14.99 -1.56
N PHE A 292 0.30 14.37 -0.80
CA PHE A 292 1.59 14.97 -0.45
C PHE A 292 2.67 14.57 -1.46
N LYS A 293 2.61 15.16 -2.67
CA LYS A 293 3.40 14.74 -3.83
C LYS A 293 4.92 14.86 -3.66
N SER A 294 5.41 15.91 -3.01
CA SER A 294 6.84 16.06 -2.73
C SER A 294 7.33 14.95 -1.82
N PHE A 295 6.57 14.60 -0.78
CA PHE A 295 6.84 13.43 0.06
C PHE A 295 6.85 12.14 -0.73
N ARG A 296 5.79 11.83 -1.49
CA ARG A 296 5.73 10.59 -2.29
C ARG A 296 6.90 10.46 -3.27
N ARG A 297 7.39 11.58 -3.83
CA ARG A 297 8.59 11.60 -4.68
C ARG A 297 9.84 11.22 -3.89
N GLN A 298 10.02 11.77 -2.70
CA GLN A 298 11.19 11.44 -1.86
C GLN A 298 11.12 10.02 -1.31
N GLU A 299 9.92 9.54 -0.92
CA GLU A 299 9.71 8.13 -0.55
C GLU A 299 10.12 7.21 -1.71
N PHE A 300 9.67 7.47 -2.93
CA PHE A 300 10.07 6.68 -4.11
C PHE A 300 11.59 6.64 -4.30
N ILE A 301 12.26 7.80 -4.22
CA ILE A 301 13.72 7.87 -4.37
C ILE A 301 14.41 7.07 -3.27
N SER A 302 14.04 7.29 -2.00
CA SER A 302 14.62 6.56 -0.87
C SER A 302 14.35 5.06 -0.94
N THR A 303 13.19 4.64 -1.44
CA THR A 303 12.86 3.22 -1.67
C THR A 303 13.78 2.61 -2.72
N VAL A 304 14.01 3.29 -3.86
CA VAL A 304 14.91 2.80 -4.90
C VAL A 304 16.35 2.75 -4.42
N GLU A 305 16.78 3.72 -3.61
CA GLU A 305 18.12 3.74 -3.00
C GLU A 305 18.35 2.60 -1.99
N HIS A 306 17.31 1.85 -1.60
CA HIS A 306 17.45 0.66 -0.77
C HIS A 306 17.31 -0.64 -1.59
N MET A 307 17.35 -0.60 -2.92
CA MET A 307 17.24 -1.79 -3.77
C MET A 307 18.58 -2.06 -4.49
N GLY A 308 19.17 -3.24 -4.28
CA GLY A 308 20.39 -3.67 -4.97
C GLY A 308 21.63 -2.85 -4.61
N VAL A 309 21.84 -2.56 -3.33
CA VAL A 309 22.95 -1.74 -2.81
C VAL A 309 24.09 -2.52 -2.18
N THR A 310 23.83 -3.75 -1.76
CA THR A 310 24.79 -4.69 -1.22
C THR A 310 25.65 -5.27 -2.34
N GLN A 311 26.87 -5.68 -1.99
CA GLN A 311 27.81 -6.24 -2.97
C GLN A 311 27.41 -7.65 -3.36
N ASP A 312 27.76 -8.04 -4.59
CA ASP A 312 27.59 -9.42 -5.05
C ASP A 312 28.25 -10.41 -4.07
N GLY A 313 27.48 -11.38 -3.60
CA GLY A 313 27.92 -12.39 -2.64
C GLY A 313 27.81 -11.98 -1.16
N ALA A 314 27.17 -10.85 -0.85
CA ALA A 314 26.76 -10.53 0.52
C ALA A 314 25.93 -11.66 1.14
N ALA A 315 26.03 -11.82 2.46
CA ALA A 315 25.24 -12.82 3.18
C ALA A 315 23.75 -12.46 3.12
N VAL A 316 22.86 -13.45 3.04
CA VAL A 316 21.41 -13.22 2.94
C VAL A 316 20.88 -12.37 4.09
N GLU A 317 21.40 -12.59 5.30
CA GLU A 317 21.03 -11.82 6.49
C GLU A 317 21.41 -10.34 6.35
N GLU A 318 22.52 -10.06 5.67
CA GLU A 318 22.97 -8.70 5.38
C GLU A 318 22.05 -8.05 4.34
N VAL A 319 21.75 -8.76 3.25
CA VAL A 319 20.83 -8.29 2.20
C VAL A 319 19.45 -7.97 2.80
N ILE A 320 18.87 -8.88 3.59
CA ILE A 320 17.56 -8.67 4.25
C ILE A 320 17.59 -7.51 5.27
N ALA A 321 18.73 -7.23 5.89
CA ALA A 321 18.83 -6.13 6.86
C ALA A 321 18.98 -4.75 6.19
N GLN A 322 19.53 -4.69 4.98
CA GLN A 322 19.93 -3.43 4.33
C GLN A 322 19.11 -3.09 3.09
N GLU A 323 18.57 -4.08 2.40
CA GLU A 323 17.83 -3.89 1.15
C GLU A 323 16.35 -4.16 1.26
N ILE A 324 15.57 -3.56 0.36
CA ILE A 324 14.21 -4.00 0.06
C ILE A 324 14.31 -5.13 -0.97
N THR A 325 13.98 -6.35 -0.54
CA THR A 325 14.07 -7.55 -1.38
C THR A 325 12.70 -8.02 -1.86
N LEU A 326 12.66 -8.84 -2.91
CA LEU A 326 11.47 -9.62 -3.25
C LEU A 326 11.23 -10.71 -2.21
N THR A 327 9.97 -11.01 -1.93
CA THR A 327 9.59 -12.17 -1.11
C THR A 327 9.70 -13.44 -1.96
N GLN A 328 10.70 -14.28 -1.66
CA GLN A 328 11.01 -15.47 -2.47
C GLN A 328 9.81 -16.40 -2.65
N GLU A 329 9.02 -16.64 -1.59
CA GLU A 329 7.89 -17.56 -1.64
C GLU A 329 6.78 -17.04 -2.58
N ILE A 330 6.58 -15.73 -2.63
CA ILE A 330 5.67 -15.08 -3.60
C ILE A 330 6.22 -15.22 -5.01
N PHE A 331 7.54 -15.09 -5.17
CA PHE A 331 8.21 -15.23 -6.46
C PHE A 331 8.10 -16.64 -7.04
N GLU A 332 8.36 -17.66 -6.23
CA GLU A 332 8.18 -19.05 -6.62
C GLU A 332 6.72 -19.37 -6.97
N LEU A 333 5.79 -18.87 -6.15
CA LEU A 333 4.36 -19.04 -6.39
C LEU A 333 3.93 -18.39 -7.72
N ALA A 334 4.33 -17.15 -7.97
CA ALA A 334 4.00 -16.45 -9.21
C ALA A 334 4.57 -17.18 -10.45
N ARG A 335 5.80 -17.70 -10.36
CA ARG A 335 6.39 -18.49 -11.44
C ARG A 335 5.63 -19.78 -11.69
N TRP A 336 5.22 -20.48 -10.63
CA TRP A 336 4.39 -21.67 -10.76
C TRP A 336 3.02 -21.33 -11.35
N LEU A 337 2.32 -20.32 -10.85
CA LEU A 337 1.02 -19.87 -11.38
C LEU A 337 1.10 -19.42 -12.85
N ARG A 338 2.21 -18.81 -13.28
CA ARG A 338 2.47 -18.50 -14.68
C ARG A 338 2.60 -19.77 -15.53
N SER A 339 3.23 -20.82 -15.00
CA SER A 339 3.33 -22.12 -15.69
C SER A 339 1.97 -22.85 -15.80
N GLU A 340 1.03 -22.54 -14.91
CA GLU A 340 -0.38 -22.99 -14.96
C GLU A 340 -1.28 -22.03 -15.77
N HIS A 341 -0.72 -20.99 -16.39
CA HIS A 341 -1.42 -19.98 -17.20
C HIS A 341 -2.31 -18.97 -16.45
N CYS A 342 -2.20 -18.88 -15.11
CA CYS A 342 -2.92 -17.88 -14.32
C CYS A 342 -2.42 -16.45 -14.60
N LEU A 343 -1.09 -16.27 -14.66
CA LEU A 343 -0.40 -14.97 -14.78
C LEU A 343 0.07 -14.64 -16.20
#